data_AF-A0A2S7ETZ5-F1
#
_entry.id   AF-A0A2S7ETZ5-F1
#
_cell.length_a   1.000
_cell.length_b   1.000
_cell.length_c   1.000
_cell.angle_alpha   90.00
_cell.angle_beta   90.00
_cell.angle_gamma   90.00
#
_symmetry.space_group_name_H-M   'P 1'
#
loop_
_entity.id
_entity.type
_entity.pdbx_description
1 polymer ?
#
loop_
_entity_poly.entity_id
_entity_poly.type
_entity_poly.pdbx_seq_one_letter_code
_entity_poly.pdbx_strand_id
1 'polypeptide(L)'
;MTRSISLAVCLLLSLSAVPLLADAAAKPQTAQQSLMAQCSAQNKGKKGDEYKSAQKACLSGGSAAPASGNASQQRMKDCNAKAATQKLQGDARKSFMSGCLKKQ
;
A
#
# COMPACT_ATOMS: atom_id res chain seq x y z
N MET A 1 27.08 -25.57 47.79
CA MET A 1 26.01 -26.43 48.33
C MET A 1 24.87 -26.40 47.31
N THR A 2 24.68 -27.42 46.45
CA THR A 2 23.94 -28.69 46.70
C THR A 2 22.50 -28.45 47.20
N ARG A 3 21.42 -29.04 46.66
CA ARG A 3 21.17 -30.14 45.68
C ARG A 3 20.42 -29.57 44.43
N SER A 4 20.28 -30.19 43.24
CA SER A 4 20.53 -31.54 42.68
C SER A 4 19.41 -32.59 42.80
N ILE A 5 19.34 -33.53 41.81
CA ILE A 5 18.58 -34.81 41.76
C ILE A 5 17.06 -34.64 41.50
N SER A 6 16.56 -34.72 40.26
CA SER A 6 16.21 -35.92 39.42
C SER A 6 14.68 -36.19 39.45
N LEU A 7 14.02 -36.88 38.50
CA LEU A 7 14.45 -37.58 37.27
C LEU A 7 13.32 -37.45 36.19
N ALA A 8 13.62 -37.84 34.95
CA ALA A 8 12.72 -37.79 33.80
C ALA A 8 11.45 -38.67 33.90
N VAL A 9 10.37 -38.21 33.25
CA VAL A 9 9.46 -39.07 32.46
C VAL A 9 9.21 -38.39 31.12
N CYS A 10 9.48 -39.12 30.04
CA CYS A 10 9.13 -38.70 28.68
C CYS A 10 7.63 -38.86 28.43
N LEU A 11 7.01 -37.92 27.74
CA LEU A 11 5.88 -38.25 26.88
C LEU A 11 5.92 -37.44 25.58
N LEU A 12 6.73 -37.94 24.64
CA LEU A 12 6.53 -37.69 23.22
C LEU A 12 5.14 -38.25 22.85
N LEU A 13 4.19 -37.40 22.48
CA LEU A 13 2.90 -37.87 21.97
C LEU A 13 2.43 -37.06 20.76
N SER A 14 2.16 -37.80 19.68
CA SER A 14 1.43 -37.40 18.47
C SER A 14 1.92 -36.15 17.73
N LEU A 15 2.92 -36.39 16.87
CA LEU A 15 2.91 -35.84 15.51
C LEU A 15 1.60 -36.25 14.82
N SER A 16 0.57 -35.41 14.87
CA SER A 16 -0.60 -35.51 13.98
C SER A 16 -0.41 -34.51 12.85
N ALA A 17 0.14 -34.99 11.74
CA ALA A 17 0.19 -34.24 10.50
C ALA A 17 -1.25 -34.05 10.00
N VAL A 18 -1.84 -32.89 10.28
CA VAL A 18 -3.06 -32.44 9.61
C VAL A 18 -2.64 -32.06 8.19
N PRO A 19 -3.10 -32.76 7.13
CA PRO A 19 -2.91 -32.28 5.79
C PRO A 19 -3.87 -31.11 5.61
N LEU A 20 -3.39 -29.90 5.91
CA LEU A 20 -3.96 -28.70 5.33
C LEU A 20 -3.68 -28.76 3.82
N LEU A 21 -4.56 -29.46 3.11
CA LEU A 21 -4.93 -29.11 1.73
C LEU A 21 -5.60 -27.74 1.78
N ALA A 22 -4.79 -26.72 2.08
CA ALA A 22 -5.07 -25.37 1.66
C ALA A 22 -4.94 -25.40 0.13
N ASP A 23 -6.07 -25.66 -0.52
CA ASP A 23 -6.22 -25.48 -1.95
C ASP A 23 -5.69 -24.09 -2.30
N ALA A 24 -4.53 -24.06 -2.95
CA ALA A 24 -3.81 -22.83 -3.26
C ALA A 24 -4.46 -22.18 -4.47
N ALA A 25 -5.74 -21.84 -4.34
CA ALA A 25 -6.47 -20.96 -5.22
C ALA A 25 -5.69 -19.65 -5.30
N ALA A 26 -4.87 -19.54 -6.34
CA ALA A 26 -3.99 -18.42 -6.61
C ALA A 26 -4.85 -17.18 -6.88
N LYS A 27 -5.25 -16.50 -5.80
CA LYS A 27 -5.96 -15.23 -5.86
C LYS A 27 -5.15 -14.33 -6.79
N PRO A 28 -5.73 -13.81 -7.88
CA PRO A 28 -4.98 -13.03 -8.86
C PRO A 28 -4.35 -11.85 -8.13
N GLN A 29 -3.03 -11.83 -8.08
CA GLN A 29 -2.25 -10.84 -7.36
C GLN A 29 -2.68 -9.46 -7.88
N THR A 30 -3.28 -8.64 -7.01
CA THR A 30 -3.99 -7.45 -7.50
C THR A 30 -3.02 -6.52 -8.21
N ALA A 31 -3.49 -5.74 -9.18
CA ALA A 31 -2.62 -4.79 -9.90
C ALA A 31 -1.81 -3.91 -8.92
N GLN A 32 -2.42 -3.51 -7.80
CA GLN A 32 -1.79 -2.74 -6.74
C GLN A 32 -0.74 -3.52 -5.92
N GLN A 33 -0.90 -4.84 -5.73
CA GLN A 33 0.12 -5.71 -5.13
C GLN A 33 1.31 -5.93 -6.08
N SER A 34 1.05 -6.18 -7.37
CA SER A 34 2.09 -6.33 -8.39
C SER A 34 2.92 -5.04 -8.54
N LEU A 35 2.26 -3.89 -8.58
CA LEU A 35 2.91 -2.58 -8.72
C LEU A 35 3.76 -2.25 -7.47
N MET A 36 3.30 -2.58 -6.26
CA MET A 36 4.12 -2.48 -5.03
C MET A 36 5.36 -3.38 -5.05
N ALA A 37 5.25 -4.62 -5.53
CA ALA A 37 6.39 -5.54 -5.64
C ALA A 37 7.42 -5.03 -6.65
N GLN A 38 6.96 -4.59 -7.83
CA GLN A 38 7.81 -3.99 -8.86
C GLN A 38 8.52 -2.72 -8.37
N CYS A 39 7.80 -1.80 -7.72
CA CYS A 39 8.42 -0.60 -7.14
C CYS A 39 9.42 -0.94 -6.03
N SER A 40 9.17 -1.97 -5.22
CA SER A 40 10.11 -2.38 -4.17
C SER A 40 11.39 -3.01 -4.76
N ALA A 41 11.27 -3.78 -5.84
CA ALA A 41 12.41 -4.32 -6.58
C ALA A 41 13.22 -3.22 -7.29
N GLN A 42 12.55 -2.27 -7.94
CA GLN A 42 13.18 -1.18 -8.69
C GLN A 42 13.88 -0.14 -7.78
N ASN A 43 13.45 -0.01 -6.53
CA ASN A 43 14.04 0.90 -5.54
C ASN A 43 15.07 0.21 -4.62
N LYS A 44 15.42 -1.05 -4.88
CA LYS A 44 16.37 -1.82 -4.06
C LYS A 44 17.76 -1.14 -4.06
N GLY A 45 18.27 -0.84 -2.88
CA GLY A 45 19.56 -0.14 -2.69
C GLY A 45 19.44 1.37 -2.46
N LYS A 46 18.34 2.02 -2.86
CA LYS A 46 18.06 3.41 -2.47
C LYS A 46 17.72 3.49 -0.97
N LYS A 47 18.14 4.57 -0.31
CA LYS A 47 17.90 4.84 1.12
C LYS A 47 17.48 6.30 1.32
N GLY A 48 16.85 6.60 2.45
CA GLY A 48 16.42 7.96 2.79
C GLY A 48 15.44 8.58 1.77
N ASP A 49 15.57 9.89 1.53
CA ASP A 49 14.70 10.64 0.64
C ASP A 49 14.72 10.17 -0.82
N GLU A 50 15.83 9.60 -1.29
CA GLU A 50 15.91 8.98 -2.61
C GLU A 50 14.96 7.80 -2.76
N TYR A 51 14.88 6.91 -1.76
CA TYR A 51 13.90 5.82 -1.75
C TYR A 51 12.48 6.36 -1.72
N LYS A 52 12.22 7.39 -0.91
CA LYS A 52 10.89 7.98 -0.73
C LYS A 52 10.38 8.65 -2.01
N SER A 53 11.24 9.40 -2.70
CA SER A 53 10.94 10.01 -4.00
C SER A 53 10.77 8.97 -5.10
N ALA A 54 11.65 7.97 -5.18
CA ALA A 54 11.61 7.00 -6.26
C ALA A 54 10.50 5.93 -6.08
N GLN A 55 10.14 5.57 -4.84
CA GLN A 55 8.92 4.81 -4.55
C GLN A 55 7.67 5.61 -4.92
N LYS A 56 7.60 6.90 -4.55
CA LYS A 56 6.49 7.78 -4.93
C LYS A 56 6.37 7.94 -6.45
N ALA A 57 7.48 8.11 -7.15
CA ALA A 57 7.53 8.22 -8.61
C ALA A 57 6.99 6.94 -9.27
N CYS A 58 7.50 5.77 -8.86
CA CYS A 58 7.05 4.48 -9.38
C CYS A 58 5.56 4.21 -9.12
N LEU A 59 5.07 4.47 -7.90
CA LEU A 59 3.64 4.37 -7.57
C LEU A 59 2.75 5.36 -8.33
N SER A 60 3.30 6.49 -8.78
CA SER A 60 2.58 7.47 -9.61
C SER A 60 2.70 7.25 -11.12
N GLY A 61 3.60 6.36 -11.57
CA GLY A 61 3.94 6.16 -12.99
C GLY A 61 3.83 4.74 -13.51
N GLY A 62 3.47 3.75 -12.68
CA GLY A 62 3.28 2.36 -13.12
C GLY A 62 2.15 2.22 -14.13
N SER A 63 2.46 1.68 -15.31
CA SER A 63 1.62 1.76 -16.51
C SER A 63 0.41 0.81 -16.55
N ALA A 64 -0.66 1.34 -17.17
CA ALA A 64 -1.66 0.61 -17.96
C ALA A 64 -2.61 -0.39 -17.27
N ALA A 65 -3.52 0.15 -16.45
CA ALA A 65 -4.95 -0.01 -16.72
C ALA A 65 -5.60 1.40 -16.67
N PRO A 66 -6.75 1.67 -17.31
CA PRO A 66 -7.44 2.95 -17.16
C PRO A 66 -7.97 3.05 -15.74
N ALA A 67 -7.14 3.59 -14.84
CA ALA A 67 -7.46 3.70 -13.44
C ALA A 67 -8.54 4.77 -13.24
N SER A 68 -9.80 4.34 -13.19
CA SER A 68 -10.93 5.14 -12.71
C SER A 68 -10.70 5.67 -11.28
N GLY A 69 -9.71 5.15 -10.55
CA GLY A 69 -9.19 5.70 -9.29
C GLY A 69 -8.21 6.88 -9.41
N ASN A 70 -7.56 7.11 -10.56
CA ASN A 70 -6.62 8.22 -10.74
C ASN A 70 -7.31 9.53 -11.19
N ALA A 71 -8.43 9.45 -11.92
CA ALA A 71 -9.17 10.64 -12.36
C ALA A 71 -9.58 11.54 -11.19
N SER A 72 -10.10 10.95 -10.11
CA SER A 72 -10.44 11.66 -8.86
C SER A 72 -9.21 12.29 -8.17
N GLN A 73 -8.07 11.60 -8.19
CA GLN A 73 -6.81 12.09 -7.61
C GLN A 73 -6.20 13.24 -8.41
N GLN A 74 -6.26 13.21 -9.75
CA GLN A 74 -5.85 14.33 -10.59
C GLN A 74 -6.80 15.52 -10.45
N ARG A 75 -8.12 15.30 -10.53
CA ARG A 75 -9.12 16.36 -10.32
C ARG A 75 -8.93 17.06 -8.98
N MET A 76 -8.65 16.33 -7.90
CA MET A 76 -8.35 16.93 -6.60
C MET A 76 -7.13 17.86 -6.64
N LYS A 77 -6.06 17.51 -7.35
CA LYS A 77 -4.87 18.35 -7.52
C LYS A 77 -5.18 19.58 -8.36
N ASP A 78 -5.87 19.40 -9.48
CA ASP A 78 -6.23 20.49 -10.40
C ASP A 78 -7.19 21.50 -9.74
N CYS A 79 -8.17 21.02 -8.97
CA CYS A 79 -9.05 21.88 -8.17
C CYS A 79 -8.27 22.66 -7.09
N ASN A 80 -7.30 22.04 -6.40
CA ASN A 80 -6.47 22.75 -5.43
C ASN A 80 -5.57 23.80 -6.11
N ALA A 81 -4.96 23.46 -7.25
CA ALA A 81 -4.13 24.40 -8.02
C ALA A 81 -4.96 25.60 -8.49
N LYS A 82 -6.13 25.38 -9.12
CA LYS A 82 -7.04 26.45 -9.55
C LYS A 82 -7.52 27.30 -8.38
N ALA A 83 -7.81 26.72 -7.22
CA ALA A 83 -8.18 27.46 -6.02
C ALA A 83 -7.03 28.36 -5.51
N ALA A 84 -5.78 27.87 -5.55
CA ALA A 84 -4.60 28.64 -5.17
C ALA A 84 -4.28 29.77 -6.16
N THR A 85 -4.39 29.54 -7.47
CA THR A 85 -4.25 30.58 -8.50
C THR A 85 -5.26 31.71 -8.32
N GLN A 86 -6.51 31.39 -7.99
CA GLN A 86 -7.57 32.35 -7.68
C GLN A 86 -7.48 32.92 -6.24
N LYS A 87 -6.44 32.55 -5.46
CA LYS A 87 -6.25 32.90 -4.04
C LYS A 87 -7.47 32.69 -3.15
N LEU A 88 -8.30 31.69 -3.45
CA LEU A 88 -9.51 31.39 -2.70
C LEU A 88 -9.16 30.85 -1.30
N GLN A 89 -9.80 31.43 -0.29
CA GLN A 89 -9.67 31.04 1.12
C GLN A 89 -11.05 30.93 1.78
N GLY A 90 -11.12 30.37 2.99
CA GLY A 90 -12.38 30.18 3.72
C GLY A 90 -13.48 29.48 2.90
N ASP A 91 -14.71 29.97 3.04
CA ASP A 91 -15.89 29.43 2.36
C ASP A 91 -15.85 29.55 0.84
N ALA A 92 -15.14 30.54 0.29
CA ALA A 92 -14.95 30.67 -1.15
C ALA A 92 -14.16 29.48 -1.71
N ARG A 93 -13.10 29.04 -1.02
CA ARG A 93 -12.34 27.83 -1.41
C ARG A 93 -13.20 26.57 -1.27
N LYS A 94 -13.95 26.45 -0.16
CA LYS A 94 -14.78 25.27 0.13
C LYS A 94 -15.88 25.09 -0.93
N SER A 95 -16.54 26.18 -1.29
CA SER A 95 -17.57 26.24 -2.34
C SER A 95 -17.01 25.91 -3.71
N PHE A 96 -15.89 26.56 -4.10
CA PHE A 96 -15.19 26.27 -5.35
C PHE A 96 -14.77 24.80 -5.44
N MET A 97 -14.19 24.24 -4.37
CA MET A 97 -13.70 22.87 -4.36
C MET A 97 -14.85 21.85 -4.44
N SER A 98 -15.98 22.11 -3.77
CA SER A 98 -17.19 21.28 -3.91
C SER A 98 -17.71 21.28 -5.35
N GLY A 99 -17.83 22.46 -5.98
CA GLY A 99 -18.26 22.57 -7.38
C GLY A 99 -17.26 21.96 -8.38
N CYS A 100 -15.96 22.12 -8.13
CA CYS A 100 -14.90 21.61 -8.99
C CYS A 100 -14.79 20.07 -8.95
N LEU A 101 -14.99 19.45 -7.77
CA LEU A 101 -14.96 17.99 -7.62
C LEU A 101 -16.22 17.30 -8.16
N LYS A 102 -17.39 17.98 -8.07
CA LYS A 102 -18.69 17.46 -8.53
C LYS A 102 -18.86 17.44 -10.05
N LYS A 103 -18.08 18.23 -10.81
CA LYS A 103 -18.04 18.13 -12.28
C LYS A 103 -17.37 16.81 -12.65
N GLN A 104 -18.17 15.79 -12.94
CA GLN A 104 -17.70 14.50 -13.45
C GLN A 104 -17.11 14.61 -14.86
#